data_AF-A0A5B6VXM2-F1
#
_entry.id   AF-A0A5B6VXM2-F1
#
_cell.length_a   1.000
_cell.length_b   1.000
_cell.length_c   1.000
_cell.angle_alpha   90.00
_cell.angle_beta   90.00
_cell.angle_gamma   90.00
#
_symmetry.space_group_name_H-M   'P 1'
#
loop_
_entity.id
_entity.type
_entity.pdbx_description
1 polymer ?
#
loop_
_entity_poly.entity_id
_entity_poly.type
_entity_poly.pdbx_seq_one_letter_code
_entity_poly.pdbx_strand_id
1 'polypeptide(L)' 'MIDLIRETEEKVKIIRNYFKGALDPQKSFGRKGKLSPRFVGPYEIIERIGPMAYRLALPLELEKIHNVFHMSMLRH' A
#
# COMPACT_ATOMS: atom_id res chain seq x y z
N MET A 1 11.48 -23.18 -15.15
CA MET A 1 12.36 -22.04 -14.78
C MET A 1 11.82 -20.72 -15.36
N ILE A 2 11.37 -20.70 -16.63
CA ILE A 2 10.76 -19.52 -17.27
C ILE A 2 9.48 -19.05 -16.55
N ASP A 3 8.60 -19.95 -16.11
CA ASP A 3 7.39 -19.61 -15.35
C ASP A 3 7.65 -18.87 -14.03
N LEU A 4 8.70 -19.25 -13.29
CA LEU A 4 9.03 -18.60 -12.01
C LEU A 4 9.56 -17.17 -12.24
N ILE A 5 10.35 -16.97 -13.30
CA ILE A 5 10.85 -15.65 -13.69
C ILE A 5 9.67 -14.77 -14.11
N ARG A 6 8.77 -15.29 -14.95
CA ARG A 6 7.56 -14.59 -15.39
C ARG A 6 6.64 -14.21 -14.22
N GLU A 7 6.41 -15.13 -13.28
CA GLU A 7 5.63 -14.86 -12.07
C GLU A 7 6.28 -13.77 -11.20
N THR A 8 7.61 -13.78 -11.11
CA THR A 8 8.36 -12.76 -10.36
C THR A 8 8.24 -11.39 -11.02
N GLU A 9 8.37 -11.31 -12.34
CA GLU A 9 8.22 -10.05 -13.08
C GLU A 9 6.81 -9.48 -12.96
N GLU A 10 5.77 -10.33 -13.02
CA GLU A 10 4.39 -9.90 -12.82
C GLU A 10 4.16 -9.39 -11.38
N LYS A 11 4.70 -10.06 -10.36
CA LYS A 11 4.64 -9.59 -8.97
C LYS A 11 5.38 -8.27 -8.76
N VAL A 12 6.56 -8.10 -9.37
CA VAL A 12 7.31 -6.84 -9.34
C VAL A 12 6.52 -5.71 -10.02
N LYS A 13 5.83 -6.02 -11.13
CA LYS A 13 4.96 -5.08 -11.84
C LYS A 13 3.74 -4.68 -11.00
N ILE A 14 3.13 -5.63 -10.28
CA ILE A 14 2.03 -5.38 -9.33
C ILE A 14 2.50 -4.46 -8.21
N ILE A 15 3.63 -4.77 -7.56
CA ILE A 15 4.25 -3.92 -6.54
C ILE A 15 4.49 -2.51 -7.10
N ARG A 16 5.12 -2.40 -8.27
CA ARG A 16 5.43 -1.11 -8.88
C ARG A 16 4.18 -0.31 -9.20
N ASN A 17 3.12 -0.93 -9.71
CA ASN A 17 1.86 -0.23 -9.99
C ASN A 17 1.14 0.19 -8.71
N TYR A 18 1.17 -0.66 -7.68
CA TYR A 18 0.63 -0.37 -6.35
C TYR A 18 1.32 0.85 -5.71
N PHE A 19 2.64 0.98 -5.84
CA PHE A 19 3.39 2.15 -5.38
C PHE A 19 3.40 3.34 -6.36
N LYS A 20 3.18 3.12 -7.66
CA LYS A 20 3.08 4.19 -8.67
C LYS A 20 1.76 4.96 -8.55
N GLY A 21 0.66 4.30 -8.21
CA GLY A 21 -0.59 4.96 -7.84
C GLY A 21 -0.50 5.81 -6.56
N ALA A 22 0.57 5.64 -5.78
CA ALA A 22 0.85 6.41 -4.57
C ALA A 22 1.67 7.69 -4.80
N LEU A 23 2.34 7.80 -5.95
CA LEU A 23 3.18 8.94 -6.30
C LEU A 23 2.48 9.98 -7.19
N ASP A 24 1.17 9.85 -7.45
CA ASP A 24 0.37 10.97 -7.98
C ASP A 24 -0.08 11.84 -6.79
N PRO A 25 0.57 12.98 -6.52
CA PRO A 25 0.39 13.71 -5.26
C PRO A 25 -0.93 14.50 -5.21
N GLN A 26 -1.81 14.35 -6.20
CA GLN A 26 -2.88 15.32 -6.47
C GLN A 26 -4.30 14.79 -6.25
N LYS A 27 -4.55 13.73 -5.46
CA LYS A 27 -5.94 13.48 -5.03
C LYS A 27 -6.08 12.53 -3.84
N SER A 28 -6.23 13.07 -2.62
CA SER A 28 -7.20 12.58 -1.62
C SER A 28 -7.05 13.26 -0.26
N PHE A 29 -7.63 14.45 -0.11
CA PHE A 29 -8.11 14.92 1.19
C PHE A 29 -9.60 15.25 1.07
N GLY A 30 -10.41 14.20 1.02
CA GLY A 30 -11.87 14.27 0.88
C GLY A 30 -12.60 13.80 2.15
N ARG A 31 -12.96 14.76 3.00
CA ARG A 31 -14.11 14.76 3.95
C ARG A 31 -14.35 13.54 4.85
N LYS A 32 -13.69 13.60 6.00
CA LYS A 32 -14.15 13.32 7.39
C LYS A 32 -15.59 12.79 7.58
N GLY A 33 -15.73 11.49 7.81
CA GLY A 33 -16.75 10.87 8.64
C GLY A 33 -16.08 10.01 9.73
N LYS A 34 -16.64 9.92 10.94
CA LYS A 34 -16.06 9.18 12.09
C LYS A 34 -15.80 7.68 11.84
N LEU A 35 -16.28 7.15 10.72
CA LEU A 35 -16.18 5.75 10.28
C LEU A 35 -15.61 5.61 8.85
N SER A 36 -15.08 6.69 8.25
CA SER A 36 -14.45 6.61 6.94
C SER A 36 -13.12 5.87 7.08
N PRO A 37 -12.82 4.86 6.22
CA PRO A 37 -11.51 4.23 6.21
C PRO A 37 -10.43 5.30 6.03
N ARG A 38 -9.37 5.21 6.83
CA ARG A 38 -8.30 6.20 6.79
C ARG A 38 -7.31 5.75 5.73
N PHE A 39 -7.12 6.55 4.69
CA PHE A 39 -6.16 6.23 3.64
C PHE A 39 -4.83 6.96 3.85
N VAL A 40 -3.72 6.32 3.48
CA VAL A 40 -2.43 6.98 3.26
C VAL A 40 -2.08 6.79 1.79
N GLY A 41 -2.26 7.85 1.00
CA GLY A 41 -2.24 7.73 -0.46
C GLY A 41 -3.35 6.80 -0.94
N PRO A 42 -3.07 5.81 -1.81
CA PRO A 42 -4.04 4.85 -2.33
C PRO A 42 -4.31 3.69 -1.35
N TYR A 43 -3.70 3.67 -0.16
CA TYR A 43 -3.74 2.53 0.74
C TYR A 43 -4.71 2.71 1.88
N GLU A 44 -5.56 1.71 2.10
CA GLU A 44 -6.43 1.65 3.27
C GLU A 44 -5.64 1.24 4.51
N ILE A 45 -5.71 2.05 5.57
CA ILE A 45 -5.19 1.69 6.88
C ILE A 45 -6.21 0.77 7.55
N ILE A 46 -5.83 -0.49 7.74
CA ILE A 46 -6.57 -1.45 8.55
C ILE A 46 -6.45 -1.07 10.03
N GLU A 47 -5.22 -0.77 10.47
CA GLU A 47 -4.92 -0.54 11.88
C GLU A 47 -3.71 0.38 12.06
N ARG A 48 -3.72 1.20 13.10
CA ARG A 48 -2.53 1.92 13.54
C ARG A 48 -1.84 1.13 14.65
N ILE A 49 -0.71 0.51 14.31
CA ILE A 49 0.09 -0.30 15.24
C ILE A 49 0.93 0.56 16.18
N GLY A 50 1.33 1.76 15.74
CA GLY A 50 2.10 2.67 16.55
C GLY A 50 2.03 4.12 16.08
N PRO A 51 2.74 5.04 16.74
CA PRO A 51 2.74 6.46 16.38
C PRO A 51 3.04 6.70 14.89
N MET A 52 3.93 5.89 14.31
CA MET A 52 4.38 5.98 12.93
C MET A 52 4.29 4.65 12.16
N ALA A 53 3.70 3.61 12.73
CA ALA A 53 3.56 2.30 12.09
C ALA A 53 2.09 2.00 11.81
N TYR A 54 1.78 1.69 10.55
CA TYR A 54 0.43 1.44 10.07
C TYR A 54 0.36 0.09 9.39
N ARG A 55 -0.71 -0.65 9.65
CA ARG A 55 -1.05 -1.86 8.91
C ARG A 55 -1.94 -1.48 7.73
N LEU A 56 -1.51 -1.83 6.53
CA LEU A 56 -2.22 -1.53 5.28
C LEU A 56 -2.95 -2.76 4.75
N ALA A 57 -4.05 -2.54 4.03
CA ALA A 57 -4.70 -3.58 3.25
C ALA A 57 -3.89 -3.84 1.97
N LEU A 58 -3.11 -4.92 1.99
CA LEU A 58 -2.38 -5.41 0.81
C LEU A 58 -3.26 -6.38 0.01
N PRO A 59 -3.18 -6.38 -1.33
CA PRO A 59 -3.80 -7.42 -2.14
C PRO A 59 -3.17 -8.79 -1.85
N LEU A 60 -3.94 -9.86 -2.08
CA LEU A 60 -3.53 -11.25 -1.82
C LEU A 60 -2.21 -11.63 -2.51
N GLU A 61 -1.94 -11.03 -3.67
CA GLU A 61 -0.70 -11.23 -4.43
C GLU A 61 0.56 -10.76 -3.68
N LEU A 62 0.37 -9.88 -2.69
CA LEU A 62 1.41 -9.33 -1.81
C LEU A 62 1.30 -9.85 -0.36
N GLU A 63 0.53 -10.91 -0.11
CA GLU A 63 0.37 -11.49 1.24
C GLU A 63 1.71 -11.87 1.89
N LYS A 64 2.69 -12.26 1.07
CA LYS A 64 4.06 -12.60 1.52
C LYS A 64 4.88 -11.39 1.98
N ILE A 65 4.41 -10.17 1.75
CA ILE A 65 5.04 -8.92 2.18
C ILE A 65 4.41 -8.49 3.51
N HIS A 66 5.25 -8.06 4.45
CA HIS A 66 4.76 -7.49 5.70
C HIS A 66 3.86 -6.28 5.42
N ASN A 67 2.61 -6.38 5.87
CA ASN A 67 1.60 -5.34 5.69
C ASN A 67 1.74 -4.16 6.67
N VAL A 68 2.79 -4.16 7.51
CA VAL A 68 3.08 -3.08 8.46
C VAL A 68 4.17 -2.18 7.89
N PHE A 69 3.83 -0.92 7.65
CA PHE A 69 4.73 0.08 7.06
C PHE A 69 4.97 1.24 8.01
N HIS A 70 6.18 1.78 7.97
CA HIS A 70 6.50 3.04 8.65
C HIS A 70 6.02 4.23 7.80
N MET A 71 5.51 5.28 8.44
CA MET A 71 4.93 6.45 7.77
C MET A 71 5.91 7.13 6.80
N SER A 72 7.22 7.07 7.09
CA SER A 72 8.27 7.59 6.18
C SER A 72 8.41 6.80 4.88
N MET A 73 8.01 5.52 4.86
CA MET A 73 8.02 4.70 3.64
C MET A 73 6.82 4.99 2.74
N LEU A 74 5.75 5.53 3.31
CA LEU A 74 4.52 5.89 2.60
C LEU A 74 4.51 7.35 2.14
N ARG A 75 5.41 8.16 2.69
CA ARG A 75 5.51 9.60 2.42
C ARG A 75 6.79 9.85 1.63
N HIS A 76 6.68 9.85 0.31
CA HIS A 76 7.73 10.30 -0.62
C HIS A 76 7.28 11.60 -1.29
#